data_AF-A0A7V8SXZ0-F1
#
_entry.id   AF-A0A7V8SXZ0-F1
#
_cell.length_a   1.000
_cell.length_b   1.000
_cell.length_c   1.000
_cell.angle_alpha   90.00
_cell.angle_beta   90.00
_cell.angle_gamma   90.00
#
_symmetry.space_group_name_H-M   'P 1'
#
loop_
_entity.id
_entity.type
_entity.pdbx_description
1 polymer ?
#
loop_
_entity_poly.entity_id
_entity_poly.type
_entity_poly.pdbx_seq_one_letter_code
_entity_poly.pdbx_strand_id
1 'polypeptide(L)' 'CDETGKVRRHLNVFVNSDNVRDLDGVDTKLTRGDVVTILPAVSGG' A
#
# COMPACT_ATOMS: atom_id res chain seq x y z
N CYS A 1 5.12 5.61 -8.08
CA CYS A 1 5.96 6.23 -7.03
C CYS A 1 6.17 7.70 -7.33
N ASP A 2 6.33 8.58 -6.33
CA ASP A 2 6.91 9.91 -6.54
C ASP A 2 8.46 9.86 -6.41
N GLU A 3 9.13 10.98 -6.66
CA GLU A 3 10.59 11.13 -6.64
C GLU A 3 11.23 10.96 -5.24
N THR A 4 10.42 10.80 -4.19
CA THR A 4 10.85 10.62 -2.79
C THR A 4 10.63 9.19 -2.26
N GLY A 5 10.14 8.27 -3.10
CA GLY A 5 9.89 6.88 -2.71
C GLY A 5 8.65 6.67 -1.85
N LYS A 6 7.88 7.72 -1.56
CA LYS A 6 6.62 7.61 -0.81
C LYS A 6 5.50 7.04 -1.67
N VAL A 7 4.63 6.22 -1.05
CA VAL A 7 3.35 5.84 -1.65
C VAL A 7 2.55 7.12 -1.90
N ARG A 8 2.26 7.40 -3.16
CA ARG A 8 1.45 8.56 -3.57
C ARG A 8 0.15 8.54 -2.78
N ARG A 9 -0.28 9.69 -2.21
CA ARG A 9 -1.47 9.80 -1.33
C ARG A 9 -2.74 9.17 -1.94
N HIS A 10 -2.83 9.11 -3.26
CA HIS A 10 -3.95 8.54 -4.01
C HIS A 10 -3.89 7.01 -4.23
N LEU A 11 -3.02 6.28 -3.52
CA LEU A 11 -2.96 4.82 -3.59
C LEU A 11 -3.11 4.24 -2.18
N ASN A 12 -3.99 3.25 -2.06
CA ASN A 12 -4.08 2.40 -0.89
C ASN A 12 -3.45 1.05 -1.24
N VAL A 13 -2.49 0.62 -0.42
CA VAL A 13 -1.80 -0.65 -0.61
C VAL A 13 -2.09 -1.52 0.60
N PHE A 14 -2.48 -2.75 0.35
CA PHE A 14 -2.79 -3.74 1.37
C PHE A 14 -1.89 -4.96 1.19
N VAL A 15 -1.46 -5.53 2.30
CA VAL A 15 -0.81 -6.84 2.36
C VAL A 15 -1.78 -7.75 3.07
N ASN A 16 -2.29 -8.74 2.34
CA ASN A 16 -3.41 -9.58 2.75
C ASN A 16 -4.65 -8.73 3.07
N SER A 17 -4.94 -8.51 4.35
CA SER A 17 -6.09 -7.73 4.83
C SER A 17 -5.69 -6.41 5.48
N ASP A 18 -4.39 -6.16 5.67
CA ASP A 18 -3.89 -5.02 6.43
C ASP A 18 -3.36 -3.92 5.50
N ASN A 19 -3.66 -2.66 5.82
CA ASN A 19 -3.15 -1.52 5.06
C ASN A 19 -1.69 -1.28 5.41
N VAL A 20 -0.81 -1.14 4.42
CA VAL A 20 0.62 -0.90 4.66
C VAL A 20 0.88 0.38 5.44
N ARG A 21 -0.05 1.34 5.45
CA ARG A 21 0.07 2.57 6.26
C ARG A 21 -0.03 2.31 7.76
N ASP A 22 -0.67 1.22 8.16
CA ASP A 22 -0.78 0.79 9.55
C ASP A 22 0.35 -0.18 9.93
N LEU A 23 1.17 -0.59 8.94
CA LEU A 23 2.39 -1.40 9.08
C LEU A 23 3.64 -0.51 8.92
N ASP A 24 4.72 -1.05 8.36
CA ASP A 24 5.99 -0.34 8.13
C ASP A 24 6.00 0.48 6.81
N GLY A 25 4.84 0.79 6.25
CA GLY A 25 4.75 1.52 4.99
C GLY A 25 5.35 0.74 3.82
N VAL A 26 6.21 1.39 3.03
CA VAL A 26 6.88 0.76 1.87
C VAL A 26 7.92 -0.28 2.28
N ASP A 27 8.37 -0.25 3.54
CA ASP A 27 9.37 -1.16 4.09
C ASP A 27 8.74 -2.43 4.70
N THR A 28 7.41 -2.57 4.60
CA THR A 28 6.67 -3.76 5.05
C THR A 28 7.26 -5.01 4.39
N LYS A 29 7.85 -5.89 5.20
CA LYS A 29 8.46 -7.13 4.71
C LYS A 29 7.37 -8.09 4.24
N LEU A 30 7.51 -8.55 3.01
CA LEU A 30 6.65 -9.57 2.42
C LEU A 30 7.27 -10.94 2.56
N THR A 31 6.43 -11.93 2.85
CA THR A 31 6.77 -13.34 2.84
C THR A 31 6.15 -14.03 1.64
N ARG A 32 6.65 -15.22 1.32
CA ARG A 32 6.13 -16.00 0.19
C ARG A 32 4.71 -16.46 0.52
N GLY A 33 3.75 -16.05 -0.30
CA GLY A 33 2.32 -16.36 -0.12
C GLY A 33 1.48 -15.14 0.23
N ASP A 34 2.10 -14.02 0.59
CA ASP A 34 1.39 -12.77 0.84
C ASP A 34 0.81 -12.18 -0.45
N VAL A 35 -0.43 -11.70 -0.34
CA VAL A 35 -1.15 -11.08 -1.46
C VAL A 35 -1.09 -9.56 -1.30
N VAL A 36 -0.52 -8.88 -2.29
CA VAL A 36 -0.49 -7.42 -2.31
C VAL A 36 -1.62 -6.88 -3.17
N THR A 37 -2.50 -6.09 -2.57
CA THR A 37 -3.61 -5.43 -3.28
C THR A 37 -3.34 -3.93 -3.37
N ILE A 38 -3.38 -3.39 -4.59
CA ILE A 38 -3.17 -1.96 -4.84
C ILE A 38 -4.48 -1.39 -5.38
N LEU A 39 -5.08 -0.48 -4.62
CA LEU A 39 -6.31 0.20 -5.00
C LEU A 39 -6.03 1.68 -5.25
N PRO A 40 -6.47 2.25 -6.39
CA PRO A 40 -6.52 3.68 -6.52
C PRO A 40 -7.47 4.23 -5.46
N ALA A 41 -7.09 5.33 -4.81
CA ALA A 41 -7.97 6.04 -3.90
C ALA A 41 -9.11 6.66 -4.71
N VAL A 42 -10.23 5.95 -4.77
CA VAL A 42 -11.46 6.46 -5.34
C VAL A 42 -12.14 7.28 -4.24
N SER A 43 -12.08 8.60 -4.34
CA SER A 43 -13.00 9.47 -3.62
C SER A 43 -14.39 9.26 -4.25
N GLY A 44 -15.23 8.47 -3.58
CA GLY A 44 -16.64 8.39 -3.90
C GLY A 44 -17.24 9.80 -3.82
N GLY A 45 -17.72 10.29 -4.96
CA GLY A 45 -18.56 11.49 -5.02
C GLY A 45 -19.97 11.20 -4.51
#